data_AF-A0A0L1J237-F1
#
_entry.id   AF-A0A0L1J237-F1
#
_cell.length_a   1.000
_cell.length_b   1.000
_cell.length_c   1.000
_cell.angle_alpha   90.00
_cell.angle_beta   90.00
_cell.angle_gamma   90.00
#
_symmetry.space_group_name_H-M   'P 1'
#
loop_
_entity.id
_entity.type
_entity.pdbx_description
1 polymer ?
#
loop_
_entity_poly.entity_id
_entity_poly.type
_entity_poly.pdbx_seq_one_letter_code
_entity_poly.pdbx_strand_id
1 'polypeptide(L)'
;MAESAEARPLRVLIAGAGIGGLFAAISLRHAGHHVEIFESSRFATELGAAIHLPPNVHGLLRRFGINPEEFNCNDAQFVTVYDSGGNVVSSKDVRNLRSVYPFSWKLSHRIDLHEALKHAAVSPDGPGRPAVIYLRSRVVSCDCLAPSLTLDNGKNITGDLIIGADGVHSALRQFVAQEDIAPTPSGGSAFRFLIPVSKVEENPETRQLLARPGEMQLWDGIYRRLVIYPCRNNTELNFVCLHPDGESEGSTEGWNNAASLEQVLKVYDEFCPAMKALLRMVNPEDIKLWRLLDDKALGTWISGKSCLIGDAAHPFLPHQGQGGAQAIEDGAALGALFPLGTKPAEVAARLQLYMKCRYDRATMVQEYSRLAAFKTSPDDKVGGTSTDPLEFSRINFGHDAYDFAENVLLKTRESAAAHQGPLTRVFGPSSLAKPPSTMSGQSSLVVSFRTRRNYLETFLPTYDCSIRAMGGWATVSLAFTRHGEQHARLVLSIPDAMIDPGNQEIETFTPVIFDNDIDSVMFGTEQGLPLCYADIREYTLGDNRLLTVGRGEDIFIGISVVMTAKNDTQVFFSQFTEAEMSSKYPALAHVIGRIQKLEVVEVIEVVGAAETSVQ
;
A
#
# COMPACT_ATOMS: atom_id res chain seq x y z
N MET A 1 7.31 25.68 33.58
CA MET A 1 7.02 25.95 32.17
C MET A 1 8.18 25.41 31.36
N ALA A 2 8.04 24.19 30.83
CA ALA A 2 9.02 23.65 29.89
C ALA A 2 8.65 24.23 28.52
N GLU A 3 9.53 25.02 27.92
CA GLU A 3 9.42 25.40 26.51
C GLU A 3 9.23 24.11 25.70
N SER A 4 8.12 24.01 24.98
CA SER A 4 7.91 22.93 24.02
C SER A 4 8.99 23.06 22.96
N ALA A 5 10.03 22.21 23.04
CA ALA A 5 11.05 22.15 21.99
C ALA A 5 10.35 21.92 20.65
N GLU A 6 10.43 22.91 19.75
CA GLU A 6 9.82 22.86 18.43
C GLU A 6 10.20 21.55 17.73
N ALA A 7 9.21 20.86 17.17
CA ALA A 7 9.42 19.61 16.46
C ALA A 7 10.28 19.87 15.22
N ARG A 8 11.56 19.47 15.28
CA ARG A 8 12.51 19.74 14.18
C ARG A 8 12.42 18.70 13.06
N PRO A 9 12.47 19.10 11.79
CA PRO A 9 12.65 18.20 10.65
C PRO A 9 13.97 17.42 10.72
N LEU A 10 13.96 16.15 10.30
CA LEU A 10 15.17 15.40 10.01
C LEU A 10 15.74 15.82 8.64
N ARG A 11 17.06 15.78 8.47
CA ARG A 11 17.70 15.80 7.16
C ARG A 11 17.88 14.37 6.64
N VAL A 12 17.13 14.03 5.60
CA VAL A 12 17.16 12.69 4.99
C VAL A 12 17.93 12.72 3.68
N LEU A 13 18.89 11.80 3.54
CA LEU A 13 19.67 11.62 2.31
C LEU A 13 19.22 10.35 1.61
N ILE A 14 18.87 10.45 0.32
CA ILE A 14 18.43 9.31 -0.49
C ILE A 14 19.42 9.09 -1.64
N ALA A 15 19.98 7.89 -1.75
CA ALA A 15 20.80 7.50 -2.89
C ALA A 15 19.92 6.81 -3.95
N GLY A 16 19.73 7.46 -5.10
CA GLY A 16 18.91 6.97 -6.21
C GLY A 16 17.54 7.65 -6.33
N ALA A 17 17.23 8.12 -7.54
CA ALA A 17 15.94 8.75 -7.88
C ALA A 17 15.06 7.84 -8.76
N GLY A 18 15.06 6.53 -8.48
CA GLY A 18 14.09 5.59 -9.03
C GLY A 18 12.71 5.73 -8.35
N ILE A 19 11.77 4.85 -8.73
CA ILE A 19 10.39 4.86 -8.19
C ILE A 19 10.38 4.85 -6.65
N GLY A 20 11.12 3.93 -6.02
CA GLY A 20 11.18 3.84 -4.56
C GLY A 20 11.79 5.07 -3.89
N GLY A 21 12.92 5.58 -4.42
CA GLY A 21 13.59 6.77 -3.87
C GLY A 21 12.75 8.03 -3.99
N LEU A 22 12.09 8.24 -5.13
CA LEU A 22 11.16 9.36 -5.32
C LEU A 22 9.93 9.24 -4.40
N PHE A 23 9.32 8.05 -4.29
CA PHE A 23 8.16 7.88 -3.42
C PHE A 23 8.52 8.04 -1.94
N ALA A 24 9.67 7.51 -1.50
CA ALA A 24 10.19 7.74 -0.15
C ALA A 24 10.40 9.24 0.12
N ALA A 25 10.92 9.99 -0.84
CA ALA A 25 11.07 11.43 -0.72
C ALA A 25 9.74 12.16 -0.52
N ILE A 26 8.71 11.81 -1.32
CA ILE A 26 7.35 12.36 -1.22
C ILE A 26 6.77 12.07 0.17
N SER A 27 6.86 10.81 0.59
CA SER A 27 6.32 10.33 1.86
C SER A 27 6.96 11.05 3.06
N LEU A 28 8.29 11.18 3.07
CA LEU A 28 9.04 11.83 4.16
C LEU A 28 8.91 13.36 4.15
N ARG A 29 8.79 14.01 2.98
CA ARG A 29 8.49 15.45 2.95
C ARG A 29 7.07 15.74 3.43
N HIS A 30 6.09 14.89 3.11
CA HIS A 30 4.72 15.00 3.65
C HIS A 30 4.72 14.87 5.18
N ALA A 31 5.59 14.01 5.73
CA ALA A 31 5.83 13.91 7.16
C ALA A 31 6.61 15.10 7.77
N GLY A 32 6.97 16.11 6.96
CA GLY A 32 7.59 17.36 7.40
C GLY A 32 9.13 17.36 7.42
N HIS A 33 9.79 16.40 6.76
CA HIS A 33 11.26 16.31 6.75
C HIS A 33 11.92 17.02 5.56
N HIS A 34 13.21 17.31 5.69
CA HIS A 34 14.03 17.86 4.62
C HIS A 34 14.70 16.73 3.86
N VAL A 35 14.39 16.57 2.56
CA VAL A 35 14.86 15.44 1.76
C VAL A 35 15.78 15.90 0.64
N GLU A 36 16.94 15.26 0.54
CA GLU A 36 17.92 15.44 -0.53
C GLU A 36 18.16 14.10 -1.25
N ILE A 37 17.99 14.07 -2.57
CA ILE A 37 18.13 12.87 -3.41
C ILE A 37 19.38 13.03 -4.28
N PHE A 38 20.23 12.00 -4.33
CA PHE A 38 21.46 11.96 -5.12
C PHE A 38 21.32 10.92 -6.23
N GLU A 39 21.26 11.38 -7.47
CA GLU A 39 21.05 10.54 -8.66
C GLU A 39 22.26 10.59 -9.58
N SER A 40 22.72 9.42 -10.02
CA SER A 40 23.92 9.30 -10.86
C SER A 40 23.71 9.76 -12.30
N SER A 41 22.50 9.61 -12.84
CA SER A 41 22.17 9.89 -14.23
C SER A 41 21.79 11.36 -14.48
N ARG A 42 21.50 11.66 -15.75
CA ARG A 42 20.90 12.93 -16.20
C ARG A 42 19.41 12.80 -16.51
N PHE A 43 18.79 11.65 -16.23
CA PHE A 43 17.49 11.24 -16.78
C PHE A 43 17.40 11.29 -18.32
N ALA A 44 18.53 11.20 -19.02
CA ALA A 44 18.58 11.40 -20.48
C ALA A 44 18.08 10.20 -21.30
N THR A 45 17.98 9.02 -20.69
CA THR A 45 17.62 7.74 -21.35
C THR A 45 16.89 6.87 -20.36
N GLU A 46 15.64 7.21 -20.05
CA GLU A 46 14.75 6.25 -19.42
C GLU A 46 13.99 5.55 -20.57
N LEU A 47 14.30 4.27 -20.82
CA LEU A 47 13.75 3.55 -21.96
C LEU A 47 12.61 2.60 -21.54
N GLY A 48 11.41 2.92 -22.04
CA GLY A 48 10.45 1.97 -22.64
C GLY A 48 10.04 0.70 -21.88
N ALA A 49 9.89 0.73 -20.56
CA ALA A 49 9.23 -0.36 -19.83
C ALA A 49 7.86 0.10 -19.33
N ALA A 50 6.85 -0.76 -19.40
CA ALA A 50 5.62 -0.54 -18.66
C ALA A 50 5.68 -1.19 -17.26
N ILE A 51 4.80 -0.74 -16.37
CA ILE A 51 4.71 -1.14 -14.98
C ILE A 51 3.25 -1.26 -14.54
N HIS A 52 2.99 -2.15 -13.59
CA HIS A 52 1.68 -2.33 -12.99
C HIS A 52 1.53 -1.45 -11.76
N LEU A 53 0.35 -0.89 -11.58
CA LEU A 53 -0.08 -0.16 -10.39
C LEU A 53 -1.27 -0.89 -9.77
N PRO A 54 -1.03 -1.96 -9.01
CA PRO A 54 -2.09 -2.74 -8.38
C PRO A 54 -2.79 -1.95 -7.27
N PRO A 55 -3.96 -2.42 -6.79
CA PRO A 55 -4.79 -1.68 -5.81
C PRO A 55 -4.07 -1.17 -4.57
N ASN A 56 -3.15 -1.95 -3.99
CA ASN A 56 -2.34 -1.56 -2.83
C ASN A 56 -1.48 -0.32 -3.13
N VAL A 57 -0.87 -0.25 -4.32
CA VAL A 57 -0.04 0.88 -4.74
C VAL A 57 -0.89 2.05 -5.21
N HIS A 58 -1.97 1.78 -5.93
CA HIS A 58 -2.90 2.82 -6.37
C HIS A 58 -3.43 3.60 -5.15
N GLY A 59 -3.81 2.91 -4.07
CA GLY A 59 -4.22 3.56 -2.83
C GLY A 59 -3.13 4.45 -2.22
N LEU A 60 -1.88 3.96 -2.19
CA LEU A 60 -0.75 4.73 -1.68
C LEU A 60 -0.46 5.96 -2.55
N LEU A 61 -0.44 5.84 -3.88
CA LEU A 61 -0.24 6.99 -4.77
C LEU A 61 -1.29 8.08 -4.50
N ARG A 62 -2.57 7.71 -4.43
CA ARG A 62 -3.66 8.67 -4.14
C ARG A 62 -3.54 9.30 -2.77
N ARG A 63 -3.14 8.54 -1.75
CA ARG A 63 -2.88 9.05 -0.38
C ARG A 63 -1.85 10.18 -0.39
N PHE A 64 -0.85 10.11 -1.28
CA PHE A 64 0.19 11.12 -1.43
C PHE A 64 -0.08 12.11 -2.57
N GLY A 65 -1.34 12.23 -3.03
CA GLY A 65 -1.75 13.24 -4.01
C GLY A 65 -1.37 12.93 -5.46
N ILE A 66 -0.95 11.71 -5.76
CA ILE A 66 -0.62 11.25 -7.11
C ILE A 66 -1.79 10.41 -7.61
N ASN A 67 -2.52 10.89 -8.61
CA ASN A 67 -3.69 10.20 -9.15
C ASN A 67 -3.32 9.45 -10.43
N PRO A 68 -3.29 8.10 -10.45
CA PRO A 68 -3.01 7.32 -11.66
C PRO A 68 -3.90 7.64 -12.85
N GLU A 69 -5.12 8.11 -12.60
CA GLU A 69 -6.05 8.57 -13.63
C GLU A 69 -5.56 9.79 -14.43
N GLU A 70 -4.58 10.56 -13.92
CA GLU A 70 -4.19 11.85 -14.48
C GLU A 70 -2.92 11.82 -15.33
N PHE A 71 -2.18 10.70 -15.37
CA PHE A 71 -0.91 10.57 -16.12
C PHE A 71 -0.86 9.40 -17.11
N ASN A 72 -1.94 9.21 -17.88
CA ASN A 72 -2.03 8.27 -19.02
C ASN A 72 -2.02 6.77 -18.67
N CYS A 73 -2.45 6.40 -17.45
CA CYS A 73 -2.65 5.00 -17.11
C CYS A 73 -3.89 4.41 -17.79
N ASN A 74 -3.86 3.10 -18.08
CA ASN A 74 -5.04 2.34 -18.49
C ASN A 74 -5.62 1.56 -17.30
N ASP A 75 -6.93 1.37 -17.25
CA ASP A 75 -7.53 0.37 -16.36
C ASP A 75 -7.27 -1.04 -16.90
N ALA A 76 -6.76 -1.92 -16.04
CA ALA A 76 -6.75 -3.35 -16.32
C ALA A 76 -8.19 -3.86 -16.26
N GLN A 77 -8.66 -4.48 -17.34
CA GLN A 77 -10.03 -4.99 -17.45
C GLN A 77 -10.08 -6.51 -17.47
N PHE A 78 -9.09 -7.15 -18.10
CA PHE A 78 -9.02 -8.61 -18.20
C PHE A 78 -7.60 -9.09 -17.95
N VAL A 79 -7.48 -10.27 -17.35
CA VAL A 79 -6.23 -11.03 -17.27
C VAL A 79 -6.46 -12.38 -17.93
N THR A 80 -5.76 -12.63 -19.03
CA THR A 80 -5.98 -13.82 -19.85
C THR A 80 -4.69 -14.57 -20.05
N VAL A 81 -4.76 -15.89 -19.89
CA VAL A 81 -3.68 -16.82 -20.19
C VAL A 81 -4.02 -17.53 -21.50
N TYR A 82 -3.10 -17.49 -22.45
CA TYR A 82 -3.12 -18.19 -23.72
C TYR A 82 -2.02 -19.26 -23.76
N ASP A 83 -2.27 -20.37 -24.44
CA ASP A 83 -1.19 -21.27 -24.84
C ASP A 83 -0.43 -20.72 -26.07
N SER A 84 0.69 -21.34 -26.45
CA SER A 84 1.48 -20.94 -27.61
C SER A 84 0.72 -21.05 -28.94
N GLY A 85 -0.32 -21.90 -29.00
CA GLY A 85 -1.23 -22.02 -30.15
C GLY A 85 -2.25 -20.89 -30.28
N GLY A 86 -2.44 -20.08 -29.23
CA GLY A 86 -3.41 -19.00 -29.15
C GLY A 86 -4.79 -19.39 -28.62
N ASN A 87 -4.91 -20.58 -28.02
CA ASN A 87 -6.13 -20.96 -27.32
C ASN A 87 -6.16 -20.30 -25.94
N VAL A 88 -7.35 -19.86 -25.51
CA VAL A 88 -7.55 -19.33 -24.15
C VAL A 88 -7.52 -20.48 -23.15
N VAL A 89 -6.55 -20.45 -22.23
CA VAL A 89 -6.43 -21.38 -21.11
C VAL A 89 -7.27 -20.88 -19.92
N SER A 90 -7.21 -19.58 -19.64
CA SER A 90 -7.93 -18.93 -18.55
C SER A 90 -8.19 -17.47 -18.87
N SER A 91 -9.31 -16.91 -18.43
CA SER A 91 -9.65 -15.49 -18.59
C SER A 91 -10.40 -15.00 -17.36
N LYS A 92 -9.88 -13.97 -16.70
CA LYS A 92 -10.49 -13.35 -15.53
C LYS A 92 -10.89 -11.92 -15.82
N ASP A 93 -12.12 -11.56 -15.47
CA ASP A 93 -12.63 -10.18 -15.52
C ASP A 93 -12.26 -9.46 -14.23
N VAL A 94 -11.47 -8.40 -14.34
CA VAL A 94 -10.97 -7.60 -13.20
C VAL A 94 -11.56 -6.19 -13.17
N ARG A 95 -12.55 -5.88 -14.02
CA ARG A 95 -13.21 -4.56 -14.03
C ARG A 95 -13.88 -4.23 -12.71
N ASN A 96 -14.43 -5.24 -12.05
CA ASN A 96 -15.13 -5.11 -10.78
C ASN A 96 -14.22 -5.27 -9.55
N LEU A 97 -12.89 -5.15 -9.69
CA LEU A 97 -11.98 -5.24 -8.53
C LEU A 97 -12.34 -4.26 -7.39
N ARG A 98 -13.00 -3.13 -7.72
CA ARG A 98 -13.45 -2.14 -6.72
C ARG A 98 -14.48 -2.66 -5.72
N SER A 99 -15.21 -3.73 -6.05
CA SER A 99 -16.12 -4.38 -5.09
C SER A 99 -15.38 -5.16 -4.01
N VAL A 100 -14.12 -5.53 -4.27
CA VAL A 100 -13.27 -6.31 -3.34
C VAL A 100 -12.19 -5.43 -2.70
N TYR A 101 -11.55 -4.55 -3.47
CA TYR A 101 -10.49 -3.65 -3.02
C TYR A 101 -10.88 -2.18 -3.25
N PRO A 102 -10.38 -1.21 -2.46
CA PRO A 102 -10.79 0.18 -2.62
C PRO A 102 -10.40 0.84 -3.95
N PHE A 103 -9.42 0.29 -4.65
CA PHE A 103 -8.80 0.90 -5.83
C PHE A 103 -8.78 -0.07 -7.02
N SER A 104 -8.83 0.47 -8.25
CA SER A 104 -8.69 -0.34 -9.46
C SER A 104 -7.23 -0.69 -9.73
N TRP A 105 -6.99 -1.68 -10.58
CA TRP A 105 -5.65 -2.01 -11.06
C TRP A 105 -5.35 -1.21 -12.33
N LYS A 106 -4.26 -0.44 -12.31
CA LYS A 106 -3.83 0.38 -13.44
C LYS A 106 -2.58 -0.19 -14.13
N LEU A 107 -2.46 0.07 -15.43
CA LEU A 107 -1.32 -0.26 -16.29
C LEU A 107 -0.69 1.06 -16.77
N SER A 108 0.59 1.27 -16.46
CA SER A 108 1.27 2.54 -16.73
C SER A 108 2.52 2.33 -17.57
N HIS A 109 2.89 3.35 -18.35
CA HIS A 109 4.26 3.46 -18.82
C HIS A 109 5.14 3.86 -17.62
N ARG A 110 6.34 3.27 -17.46
CA ARG A 110 7.20 3.53 -16.29
C ARG A 110 7.68 4.98 -16.22
N ILE A 111 7.97 5.58 -17.38
CA ILE A 111 8.36 7.01 -17.47
C ILE A 111 7.24 7.91 -16.96
N ASP A 112 5.99 7.64 -17.36
CA ASP A 112 4.87 8.49 -17.00
C ASP A 112 4.65 8.48 -15.46
N LEU A 113 4.79 7.30 -14.83
CA LEU A 113 4.83 7.18 -13.37
C LEU A 113 6.03 7.90 -12.75
N HIS A 114 7.23 7.72 -13.31
CA HIS A 114 8.45 8.35 -12.80
C HIS A 114 8.34 9.88 -12.83
N GLU A 115 7.88 10.45 -13.93
CA GLU A 115 7.66 11.89 -14.09
C GLU A 115 6.61 12.40 -13.11
N ALA A 116 5.50 11.68 -12.91
CA ALA A 116 4.49 12.04 -11.91
C ALA A 116 5.07 12.06 -10.49
N LEU A 117 5.85 11.04 -10.12
CA LEU A 117 6.54 10.97 -8.83
C LEU A 117 7.59 12.08 -8.67
N LYS A 118 8.39 12.32 -9.70
CA LYS A 118 9.42 13.37 -9.72
C LYS A 118 8.78 14.74 -9.53
N HIS A 119 7.70 15.02 -10.26
CA HIS A 119 6.94 16.25 -10.14
C HIS A 119 6.40 16.43 -8.71
N ALA A 120 5.74 15.41 -8.15
CA ALA A 120 5.24 15.47 -6.78
C ALA A 120 6.35 15.64 -5.73
N ALA A 121 7.52 15.02 -5.92
CA ALA A 121 8.65 15.13 -5.00
C ALA A 121 9.22 16.56 -4.92
N VAL A 122 9.29 17.27 -6.05
CA VAL A 122 9.94 18.59 -6.14
C VAL A 122 8.97 19.77 -6.22
N SER A 123 7.66 19.51 -6.32
CA SER A 123 6.65 20.57 -6.45
C SER A 123 6.52 21.40 -5.16
N PRO A 124 6.51 22.75 -5.25
CA PRO A 124 6.24 23.63 -4.11
C PRO A 124 4.80 23.54 -3.59
N ASP A 125 3.87 23.06 -4.40
CA ASP A 125 2.44 23.04 -4.07
C ASP A 125 2.04 21.83 -3.19
N GLY A 126 2.94 20.83 -3.09
CA GLY A 126 2.74 19.65 -2.25
C GLY A 126 3.05 19.89 -0.76
N PRO A 127 2.52 19.06 0.15
CA PRO A 127 2.83 19.11 1.58
C PRO A 127 4.34 19.06 1.91
N GLY A 128 4.72 19.86 2.91
CA GLY A 128 6.10 19.97 3.37
C GLY A 128 7.05 20.62 2.36
N ARG A 129 8.34 20.70 2.72
CA ARG A 129 9.34 21.35 1.87
C ARG A 129 9.65 20.48 0.63
N PRO A 130 9.74 21.05 -0.58
CA PRO A 130 10.18 20.33 -1.77
C PRO A 130 11.48 19.57 -1.57
N ALA A 131 11.53 18.33 -2.06
CA ALA A 131 12.76 17.56 -2.09
C ALA A 131 13.74 18.20 -3.09
N VAL A 132 15.04 18.12 -2.80
CA VAL A 132 16.09 18.61 -3.69
C VAL A 132 16.76 17.43 -4.38
N ILE A 133 16.78 17.42 -5.71
CA ILE A 133 17.42 16.36 -6.51
C ILE A 133 18.74 16.86 -7.07
N TYR A 134 19.83 16.21 -6.70
CA TYR A 134 21.17 16.41 -7.25
C TYR A 134 21.46 15.35 -8.31
N LEU A 135 21.47 15.75 -9.57
CA LEU A 135 21.86 14.89 -10.70
C LEU A 135 23.38 14.77 -10.79
N ARG A 136 23.85 13.74 -11.51
CA ARG A 136 25.29 13.42 -11.66
C ARG A 136 26.02 13.32 -10.32
N SER A 137 25.31 12.88 -9.29
CA SER A 137 25.82 12.75 -7.94
C SER A 137 25.84 11.27 -7.59
N ARG A 138 26.80 10.54 -8.18
CA ARG A 138 26.94 9.12 -7.94
C ARG A 138 27.44 8.91 -6.51
N VAL A 139 26.63 8.22 -5.70
CA VAL A 139 27.01 7.76 -4.37
C VAL A 139 27.87 6.50 -4.51
N VAL A 140 28.96 6.42 -3.74
CA VAL A 140 29.90 5.27 -3.77
C VAL A 140 30.03 4.57 -2.42
N SER A 141 29.73 5.24 -1.31
CA SER A 141 29.73 4.64 0.03
C SER A 141 28.91 5.45 1.03
N CYS A 142 28.67 4.88 2.21
CA CYS A 142 28.06 5.57 3.34
C CYS A 142 28.70 5.20 4.69
N ASP A 143 28.53 6.07 5.69
CA ASP A 143 28.72 5.74 7.10
C ASP A 143 27.35 5.60 7.76
N CYS A 144 27.05 4.40 8.27
CA CYS A 144 25.77 4.06 8.85
C CYS A 144 25.58 4.60 10.28
N LEU A 145 26.66 4.80 11.05
CA LEU A 145 26.61 5.22 12.45
C LEU A 145 26.61 6.75 12.57
N ALA A 146 27.50 7.39 11.82
CA ALA A 146 27.56 8.84 11.64
C ALA A 146 27.01 9.16 10.23
N PRO A 147 25.68 9.20 10.06
CA PRO A 147 25.00 9.19 8.75
C PRO A 147 25.59 10.19 7.77
N SER A 148 26.39 9.67 6.82
CA SER A 148 26.90 10.43 5.69
C SER A 148 26.98 9.60 4.40
N LEU A 149 26.82 10.27 3.26
CA LEU A 149 27.05 9.72 1.92
C LEU A 149 28.37 10.27 1.34
N THR A 150 29.15 9.41 0.71
CA THR A 150 30.33 9.81 -0.07
C THR A 150 29.99 9.72 -1.56
N LEU A 151 30.22 10.82 -2.28
CA LEU A 151 30.07 10.87 -3.73
C LEU A 151 31.36 10.45 -4.45
N ASP A 152 31.26 10.06 -5.72
CA ASP A 152 32.40 9.66 -6.56
C ASP A 152 33.49 10.74 -6.72
N ASN A 153 33.11 12.01 -6.56
CA ASN A 153 34.03 13.15 -6.52
C ASN A 153 34.71 13.39 -5.15
N GLY A 154 34.48 12.51 -4.18
CA GLY A 154 35.04 12.58 -2.82
C GLY A 154 34.28 13.49 -1.85
N LYS A 155 33.22 14.19 -2.29
CA LYS A 155 32.41 15.04 -1.41
C LYS A 155 31.63 14.16 -0.42
N ASN A 156 31.74 14.50 0.87
CA ASN A 156 30.97 13.89 1.94
C ASN A 156 29.75 14.78 2.27
N ILE A 157 28.57 14.16 2.35
CA ILE A 157 27.31 14.82 2.71
C ILE A 157 26.77 14.17 3.99
N THR A 158 26.58 14.95 5.06
CA THR A 158 26.02 14.46 6.32
C THR A 158 24.50 14.66 6.39
N GLY A 159 23.81 13.82 7.16
CA GLY A 159 22.36 13.87 7.40
C GLY A 159 21.99 13.30 8.77
N ASP A 160 20.71 13.01 8.97
CA ASP A 160 20.19 12.30 10.15
C ASP A 160 19.76 10.85 9.83
N LEU A 161 19.36 10.60 8.57
CA LEU A 161 18.91 9.31 8.04
C LEU A 161 19.40 9.13 6.60
N ILE A 162 19.88 7.93 6.26
CA ILE A 162 20.25 7.55 4.89
C ILE A 162 19.30 6.47 4.37
N ILE A 163 18.87 6.60 3.12
CA ILE A 163 18.06 5.60 2.41
C ILE A 163 18.78 5.21 1.13
N GLY A 164 19.18 3.95 1.02
CA GLY A 164 19.68 3.34 -0.21
C GLY A 164 18.53 2.87 -1.10
N ALA A 165 18.32 3.58 -2.20
CA ALA A 165 17.32 3.30 -3.23
C ALA A 165 17.99 3.20 -4.62
N ASP A 166 19.23 2.73 -4.64
CA ASP A 166 20.17 2.71 -5.77
C ASP A 166 20.09 1.44 -6.63
N GLY A 167 19.01 0.67 -6.48
CA GLY A 167 18.61 -0.40 -7.37
C GLY A 167 19.37 -1.71 -7.18
N VAL A 168 19.23 -2.64 -8.13
CA VAL A 168 19.81 -4.00 -8.05
C VAL A 168 21.34 -4.01 -7.98
N HIS A 169 22.01 -2.96 -8.48
CA HIS A 169 23.46 -2.79 -8.43
C HIS A 169 23.88 -1.83 -7.30
N SER A 170 23.14 -1.87 -6.19
CA SER A 170 23.32 -0.95 -5.05
C SER A 170 24.76 -0.93 -4.55
N ALA A 171 25.35 0.27 -4.53
CA ALA A 171 26.65 0.50 -3.90
C ALA A 171 26.52 0.51 -2.37
N LEU A 172 25.35 0.92 -1.85
CA LEU A 172 25.10 1.00 -0.40
C LEU A 172 24.81 -0.35 0.26
N ARG A 173 24.38 -1.36 -0.51
CA ARG A 173 24.04 -2.69 0.01
C ARG A 173 25.12 -3.28 0.89
N GLN A 174 26.38 -3.27 0.44
CA GLN A 174 27.52 -3.80 1.19
C GLN A 174 27.76 -3.10 2.54
N PHE A 175 27.43 -1.82 2.66
CA PHE A 175 27.65 -1.03 3.88
C PHE A 175 26.52 -1.21 4.89
N VAL A 176 25.28 -1.38 4.39
CA VAL A 176 24.09 -1.52 5.24
C VAL A 176 23.87 -2.98 5.63
N ALA A 177 23.80 -3.89 4.66
CA ALA A 177 23.57 -5.30 4.92
C ALA A 177 24.81 -5.99 5.51
N GLN A 178 26.00 -5.40 5.33
CA GLN A 178 27.30 -6.02 5.68
C GLN A 178 27.51 -7.38 5.01
N GLU A 179 26.80 -7.60 3.91
CA GLU A 179 26.82 -8.79 3.09
C GLU A 179 27.16 -8.35 1.66
N ASP A 180 28.20 -8.96 1.07
CA ASP A 180 28.53 -8.80 -0.34
C ASP A 180 27.92 -9.98 -1.12
N ILE A 181 26.59 -9.99 -1.22
CA ILE A 181 25.87 -10.96 -2.04
C ILE A 181 25.70 -10.32 -3.41
N ALA A 182 26.57 -10.71 -4.34
CA ALA A 182 26.44 -10.34 -5.73
C ALA A 182 25.19 -11.02 -6.33
N PRO A 183 24.35 -10.29 -7.07
CA PRO A 183 23.21 -10.86 -7.79
C PRO A 183 23.61 -12.04 -8.65
N THR A 184 22.95 -13.18 -8.46
CA THR A 184 23.20 -14.36 -9.28
C THR A 184 22.23 -14.42 -10.46
N PRO A 185 22.67 -14.83 -11.66
CA PRO A 185 21.76 -15.09 -12.75
C PRO A 185 20.66 -16.09 -12.37
N SER A 186 19.41 -15.76 -12.64
CA SER A 186 18.28 -16.65 -12.33
C SER A 186 18.13 -17.81 -13.32
N GLY A 187 18.92 -17.82 -14.40
CA GLY A 187 18.77 -18.76 -15.52
C GLY A 187 17.78 -18.31 -16.59
N GLY A 188 17.15 -17.13 -16.44
CA GLY A 188 16.19 -16.58 -17.39
C GLY A 188 16.54 -15.15 -17.82
N SER A 189 16.16 -14.82 -19.06
CA SER A 189 16.32 -13.52 -19.67
C SER A 189 14.99 -12.99 -20.19
N ALA A 190 14.91 -11.68 -20.42
CA ALA A 190 13.73 -11.02 -20.95
C ALA A 190 14.09 -10.09 -22.11
N PHE A 191 13.45 -10.26 -23.27
CA PHE A 191 13.37 -9.17 -24.24
C PHE A 191 12.28 -8.19 -23.80
N ARG A 192 12.56 -6.89 -23.90
CA ARG A 192 11.61 -5.83 -23.59
C ARG A 192 11.58 -4.81 -24.71
N PHE A 193 10.38 -4.42 -25.10
CA PHE A 193 10.12 -3.41 -26.13
C PHE A 193 8.65 -2.97 -26.09
N LEU A 194 8.35 -1.93 -26.86
CA LEU A 194 7.00 -1.40 -27.06
C LEU A 194 6.64 -1.47 -28.56
N ILE A 195 5.37 -1.68 -28.86
CA ILE A 195 4.83 -1.60 -30.22
C ILE A 195 3.68 -0.59 -30.22
N PRO A 196 3.66 0.41 -31.12
CA PRO A 196 2.51 1.30 -31.25
C PRO A 196 1.23 0.52 -31.56
N VAL A 197 0.16 0.79 -30.81
CA VAL A 197 -1.13 0.10 -30.96
C VAL A 197 -1.69 0.27 -32.37
N SER A 198 -1.52 1.44 -32.98
CA SER A 198 -1.95 1.72 -34.37
C SER A 198 -1.37 0.74 -35.39
N LYS A 199 -0.09 0.36 -35.27
CA LYS A 199 0.55 -0.63 -36.17
C LYS A 199 -0.10 -2.01 -36.05
N VAL A 200 -0.55 -2.37 -34.84
CA VAL A 200 -1.18 -3.66 -34.55
C VAL A 200 -2.63 -3.70 -35.07
N GLU A 201 -3.35 -2.57 -34.98
CA GLU A 201 -4.73 -2.43 -35.46
C GLU A 201 -4.85 -2.45 -36.99
N GLU A 202 -3.88 -1.88 -37.69
CA GLU A 202 -3.85 -1.82 -39.16
C GLU A 202 -3.69 -3.20 -39.82
N ASN A 203 -3.10 -4.17 -39.12
CA ASN A 203 -2.89 -5.51 -39.65
C ASN A 203 -4.04 -6.46 -39.27
N PRO A 204 -4.78 -7.04 -40.25
CA PRO A 204 -5.88 -7.96 -40.00
C PRO A 204 -5.53 -9.21 -39.18
N GLU A 205 -4.27 -9.69 -39.26
CA GLU A 205 -3.81 -10.88 -38.53
C GLU A 205 -3.59 -10.61 -37.04
N THR A 206 -3.24 -9.38 -36.67
CA THR A 206 -2.89 -9.01 -35.29
C THR A 206 -3.96 -8.21 -34.58
N ARG A 207 -4.87 -7.53 -35.31
CA ARG A 207 -5.92 -6.69 -34.70
C ARG A 207 -6.81 -7.44 -33.71
N GLN A 208 -7.00 -8.74 -33.90
CA GLN A 208 -7.80 -9.58 -33.01
C GLN A 208 -7.19 -9.68 -31.61
N LEU A 209 -5.86 -9.54 -31.49
CA LEU A 209 -5.14 -9.51 -30.22
C LEU A 209 -5.42 -8.23 -29.42
N LEU A 210 -6.06 -7.22 -30.01
CA LEU A 210 -6.49 -5.99 -29.34
C LEU A 210 -8.01 -5.91 -29.12
N ALA A 211 -8.74 -7.01 -29.35
CA ALA A 211 -10.21 -7.00 -29.30
C ALA A 211 -10.79 -6.60 -27.94
N ARG A 212 -10.03 -6.73 -26.84
CA ARG A 212 -10.43 -6.32 -25.50
C ARG A 212 -9.55 -5.19 -24.98
N PRO A 213 -10.11 -3.99 -24.75
CA PRO A 213 -9.38 -2.89 -24.12
C PRO A 213 -8.89 -3.26 -22.71
N GLY A 214 -7.70 -2.77 -22.33
CA GLY A 214 -7.14 -2.98 -21.00
C GLY A 214 -6.84 -4.45 -20.66
N GLU A 215 -6.73 -5.32 -21.65
CA GLU A 215 -6.40 -6.72 -21.45
C GLU A 215 -4.90 -6.90 -21.18
N MET A 216 -4.60 -7.59 -20.08
CA MET A 216 -3.29 -8.15 -19.80
C MET A 216 -3.24 -9.60 -20.24
N GLN A 217 -2.36 -9.88 -21.20
CA GLN A 217 -2.21 -11.20 -21.83
C GLN A 217 -0.93 -11.86 -21.34
N LEU A 218 -1.05 -13.11 -20.91
CA LEU A 218 0.05 -14.01 -20.61
C LEU A 218 0.01 -15.11 -21.66
N TRP A 219 1.08 -15.27 -22.41
CA TRP A 219 1.19 -16.27 -23.48
C TRP A 219 2.26 -17.28 -23.11
N ASP A 220 1.83 -18.52 -22.85
CA ASP A 220 2.67 -19.58 -22.31
C ASP A 220 3.13 -20.54 -23.40
N GLY A 221 4.45 -20.72 -23.48
CA GLY A 221 5.11 -21.72 -24.31
C GLY A 221 5.96 -22.67 -23.47
N ILE A 222 6.68 -23.57 -24.14
CA ILE A 222 7.60 -24.50 -23.49
C ILE A 222 8.80 -23.70 -22.96
N TYR A 223 8.83 -23.53 -21.64
CA TYR A 223 9.87 -22.80 -20.89
C TYR A 223 10.00 -21.33 -21.29
N ARG A 224 8.92 -20.68 -21.72
CA ARG A 224 8.93 -19.25 -22.09
C ARG A 224 7.55 -18.63 -21.90
N ARG A 225 7.52 -17.31 -21.68
CA ARG A 225 6.28 -16.55 -21.47
C ARG A 225 6.37 -15.17 -22.08
N LEU A 226 5.32 -14.72 -22.79
CA LEU A 226 5.16 -13.31 -23.14
C LEU A 226 4.10 -12.67 -22.22
N VAL A 227 4.41 -11.48 -21.71
CA VAL A 227 3.46 -10.64 -20.98
C VAL A 227 3.21 -9.38 -21.80
N ILE A 228 1.97 -9.21 -22.25
CA ILE A 228 1.56 -8.19 -23.21
C ILE A 228 0.40 -7.39 -22.65
N TYR A 229 0.49 -6.06 -22.64
CA TYR A 229 -0.61 -5.20 -22.18
C TYR A 229 -0.47 -3.76 -22.69
N PRO A 230 -1.59 -3.03 -22.85
CA PRO A 230 -1.54 -1.65 -23.31
C PRO A 230 -1.10 -0.70 -22.18
N CYS A 231 -0.37 0.35 -22.53
CA CYS A 231 -0.03 1.49 -21.67
C CYS A 231 -0.25 2.81 -22.42
N ARG A 232 -0.08 3.95 -21.72
CA ARG A 232 -0.19 5.31 -22.28
C ARG A 232 -1.50 5.55 -23.04
N ASN A 233 -2.65 5.52 -22.35
CA ASN A 233 -3.97 5.69 -22.96
C ASN A 233 -4.25 4.77 -24.16
N ASN A 234 -3.77 3.53 -24.09
CA ASN A 234 -3.86 2.52 -25.15
C ASN A 234 -3.16 2.91 -26.47
N THR A 235 -2.13 3.76 -26.44
CA THR A 235 -1.35 4.08 -27.65
C THR A 235 -0.14 3.17 -27.84
N GLU A 236 0.36 2.53 -26.78
CA GLU A 236 1.54 1.67 -26.80
C GLU A 236 1.24 0.30 -26.18
N LEU A 237 1.74 -0.77 -26.80
CA LEU A 237 1.61 -2.15 -26.34
C LEU A 237 2.97 -2.62 -25.79
N ASN A 238 3.03 -2.92 -24.50
CA ASN A 238 4.24 -3.38 -23.83
C ASN A 238 4.45 -4.88 -24.04
N PHE A 239 5.70 -5.28 -24.22
CA PHE A 239 6.13 -6.68 -24.27
C PHE A 239 7.21 -6.95 -23.23
N VAL A 240 6.99 -8.01 -22.45
CA VAL A 240 8.04 -8.67 -21.67
C VAL A 240 8.09 -10.13 -22.11
N CYS A 241 9.13 -10.48 -22.84
CA CYS A 241 9.31 -11.77 -23.48
C CYS A 241 10.38 -12.55 -22.71
N LEU A 242 9.92 -13.38 -21.78
CA LEU A 242 10.75 -14.19 -20.89
C LEU A 242 11.15 -15.52 -21.54
N HIS A 243 12.40 -15.92 -21.41
CA HIS A 243 12.98 -17.14 -22.02
C HIS A 243 14.22 -17.61 -21.23
N PRO A 244 14.72 -18.84 -21.45
CA PRO A 244 15.95 -19.32 -20.80
C PRO A 244 17.18 -18.52 -21.26
N ASP A 245 18.09 -18.20 -20.33
CA ASP A 245 19.30 -17.39 -20.58
C ASP A 245 20.16 -17.92 -21.74
N GLY A 246 20.28 -19.25 -21.85
CA GLY A 246 21.11 -19.90 -22.86
C GLY A 246 20.59 -19.80 -24.29
N GLU A 247 19.34 -19.35 -24.48
CA GLU A 247 18.75 -19.20 -25.81
C GLU A 247 18.97 -17.80 -26.41
N SER A 248 19.59 -16.88 -25.67
CA SER A 248 19.96 -15.57 -26.15
C SER A 248 21.47 -15.29 -26.06
N GLU A 249 22.11 -15.09 -27.21
CA GLU A 249 23.48 -14.59 -27.28
C GLU A 249 23.52 -13.13 -26.82
N GLY A 250 24.55 -12.74 -26.05
CA GLY A 250 24.72 -11.37 -25.55
C GLY A 250 24.08 -11.07 -24.19
N SER A 251 23.61 -12.08 -23.44
CA SER A 251 23.18 -11.98 -22.04
C SER A 251 24.35 -11.70 -21.06
N THR A 252 25.13 -10.65 -21.36
CA THR A 252 26.11 -10.07 -20.44
C THR A 252 25.44 -9.06 -19.51
N GLU A 253 26.05 -8.69 -18.38
CA GLU A 253 25.44 -7.75 -17.44
C GLU A 253 25.46 -6.32 -18.01
N GLY A 254 24.28 -5.73 -18.31
CA GLY A 254 24.17 -4.34 -18.76
C GLY A 254 22.75 -3.91 -19.16
N TRP A 255 22.42 -2.65 -18.87
CA TRP A 255 21.10 -2.04 -19.18
C TRP A 255 20.85 -1.78 -20.68
N ASN A 256 21.80 -2.05 -21.57
CA ASN A 256 21.76 -1.62 -22.97
C ASN A 256 22.15 -2.70 -23.99
N ASN A 257 21.99 -3.98 -23.64
CA ASN A 257 22.23 -5.06 -24.59
C ASN A 257 21.10 -5.09 -25.62
N ALA A 258 21.44 -4.86 -26.88
CA ALA A 258 20.51 -5.02 -27.99
C ALA A 258 20.45 -6.49 -28.40
N ALA A 259 19.25 -6.99 -28.68
CA ALA A 259 19.06 -8.29 -29.31
C ALA A 259 18.49 -8.12 -30.72
N SER A 260 18.76 -9.08 -31.61
CA SER A 260 18.23 -9.02 -32.97
C SER A 260 16.77 -9.49 -33.01
N LEU A 261 15.99 -8.94 -33.95
CA LEU A 261 14.64 -9.43 -34.21
C LEU A 261 14.62 -10.92 -34.61
N GLU A 262 15.63 -11.38 -35.35
CA GLU A 262 15.78 -12.78 -35.73
C GLU A 262 15.87 -13.69 -34.50
N GLN A 263 16.63 -13.28 -33.49
CA GLN A 263 16.77 -14.01 -32.24
C GLN A 263 15.45 -14.06 -31.45
N VAL A 264 14.70 -12.95 -31.40
CA VAL A 264 13.35 -12.94 -30.80
C VAL A 264 12.45 -13.95 -31.52
N LEU A 265 12.40 -13.93 -32.85
CA LEU A 265 11.55 -14.84 -33.63
C LEU A 265 11.97 -16.29 -33.50
N LYS A 266 13.27 -16.57 -33.37
CA LYS A 266 13.80 -17.92 -33.12
C LYS A 266 13.37 -18.44 -31.75
N VAL A 267 13.49 -17.63 -30.70
CA VAL A 267 13.06 -17.99 -29.34
C VAL A 267 11.55 -18.21 -29.30
N TYR A 268 10.75 -17.44 -30.03
CA TYR A 268 9.29 -17.59 -29.99
C TYR A 268 8.71 -18.34 -31.20
N ASP A 269 9.47 -19.25 -31.84
CA ASP A 269 9.01 -19.92 -33.07
C ASP A 269 7.81 -20.88 -32.84
N GLU A 270 7.67 -21.43 -31.63
CA GLU A 270 6.53 -22.29 -31.29
C GLU A 270 5.18 -21.54 -31.26
N PHE A 271 5.20 -20.22 -31.20
CA PHE A 271 3.97 -19.42 -31.07
C PHE A 271 3.22 -19.31 -32.40
N CYS A 272 1.90 -19.14 -32.28
CA CYS A 272 0.99 -19.08 -33.41
C CYS A 272 1.38 -17.99 -34.43
N PRO A 273 0.97 -18.13 -35.71
CA PRO A 273 1.35 -17.17 -36.76
C PRO A 273 1.02 -15.71 -36.43
N ALA A 274 -0.11 -15.46 -35.78
CA ALA A 274 -0.52 -14.12 -35.36
C ALA A 274 0.45 -13.50 -34.33
N MET A 275 0.92 -14.28 -33.35
CA MET A 275 1.91 -13.79 -32.38
C MET A 275 3.26 -13.50 -33.06
N LYS A 276 3.70 -14.38 -33.97
CA LYS A 276 4.94 -14.13 -34.74
C LYS A 276 4.82 -12.92 -35.66
N ALA A 277 3.63 -12.67 -36.24
CA ALA A 277 3.36 -11.46 -37.01
C ALA A 277 3.44 -10.20 -36.14
N LEU A 278 2.90 -10.25 -34.91
CA LEU A 278 2.98 -9.17 -33.94
C LEU A 278 4.43 -8.87 -33.52
N LEU A 279 5.23 -9.90 -33.22
CA LEU A 279 6.64 -9.73 -32.86
C LEU A 279 7.47 -9.10 -33.98
N ARG A 280 7.13 -9.30 -35.26
CA ARG A 280 7.81 -8.66 -36.41
C ARG A 280 7.58 -7.15 -36.51
N MET A 281 6.63 -6.58 -35.76
CA MET A 281 6.29 -5.16 -35.84
C MET A 281 7.19 -4.27 -34.98
N VAL A 282 7.97 -4.86 -34.07
CA VAL A 282 8.94 -4.12 -33.24
C VAL A 282 10.04 -3.54 -34.13
N ASN A 283 10.47 -2.31 -33.85
CA ASN A 283 11.66 -1.78 -34.50
C ASN A 283 12.89 -2.47 -33.87
N PRO A 284 13.84 -3.02 -34.66
CA PRO A 284 14.98 -3.75 -34.12
C PRO A 284 15.82 -2.97 -33.09
N GLU A 285 15.92 -1.65 -33.24
CA GLU A 285 16.69 -0.77 -32.34
C GLU A 285 16.06 -0.63 -30.94
N ASP A 286 14.76 -0.91 -30.82
CA ASP A 286 13.99 -0.80 -29.58
C ASP A 286 14.07 -2.10 -28.73
N ILE A 287 14.59 -3.20 -29.29
CA ILE A 287 14.67 -4.49 -28.59
C ILE A 287 15.82 -4.46 -27.58
N LYS A 288 15.47 -4.57 -26.29
CA LYS A 288 16.44 -4.69 -25.19
C LYS A 288 16.42 -6.07 -24.58
N LEU A 289 17.59 -6.59 -24.27
CA LEU A 289 17.78 -7.87 -23.57
C LEU A 289 18.21 -7.62 -22.12
N TRP A 290 17.45 -8.17 -21.20
CA TRP A 290 17.66 -8.05 -19.76
C TRP A 290 17.89 -9.42 -19.18
N ARG A 291 19.06 -9.64 -18.59
CA ARG A 291 19.32 -10.84 -17.80
C ARG A 291 18.58 -10.72 -16.46
N LEU A 292 17.81 -11.74 -16.09
CA LEU A 292 17.11 -11.74 -14.82
C LEU A 292 18.08 -12.19 -13.73
N LEU A 293 18.10 -11.42 -12.66
CA LEU A 293 18.93 -11.67 -11.49
C LEU A 293 18.02 -12.11 -10.36
N ASP A 294 18.45 -13.13 -9.62
CA ASP A 294 17.83 -13.54 -8.37
C ASP A 294 18.86 -13.43 -7.25
N ASP A 295 18.42 -12.86 -6.14
CA ASP A 295 19.20 -12.66 -4.94
C ASP A 295 18.54 -13.38 -3.79
N LYS A 296 19.36 -14.04 -2.96
CA LYS A 296 18.88 -14.51 -1.66
C LYS A 296 18.46 -13.30 -0.81
N ALA A 297 17.45 -13.50 0.03
CA ALA A 297 17.06 -12.47 0.99
C ALA A 297 18.26 -12.09 1.87
N LEU A 298 18.56 -10.79 1.92
CA LEU A 298 19.62 -10.23 2.77
C LEU A 298 19.28 -10.44 4.24
N GLY A 299 20.28 -10.71 5.11
CA GLY A 299 20.03 -10.89 6.54
C GLY A 299 19.45 -9.65 7.24
N THR A 300 19.75 -8.45 6.73
CA THR A 300 19.19 -7.18 7.22
C THR A 300 19.13 -6.12 6.13
N TRP A 301 18.17 -5.20 6.23
CA TRP A 301 18.09 -4.00 5.38
C TRP A 301 18.46 -2.72 6.11
N ILE A 302 18.92 -2.82 7.36
CA ILE A 302 19.15 -1.67 8.22
C ILE A 302 20.51 -1.79 8.92
N SER A 303 21.16 -0.65 9.12
CA SER A 303 22.37 -0.52 9.92
C SER A 303 22.49 0.90 10.46
N GLY A 304 22.63 1.04 11.78
CA GLY A 304 22.67 2.34 12.45
C GLY A 304 21.47 3.22 12.06
N LYS A 305 21.76 4.31 11.34
CA LYS A 305 20.79 5.29 10.83
C LYS A 305 20.63 5.23 9.31
N SER A 306 20.82 4.05 8.73
CA SER A 306 20.72 3.80 7.29
C SER A 306 19.83 2.59 7.01
N CYS A 307 19.06 2.64 5.92
CA CYS A 307 18.30 1.50 5.43
C CYS A 307 18.36 1.35 3.91
N LEU A 308 17.99 0.18 3.41
CA LEU A 308 17.80 -0.14 1.99
C LEU A 308 16.29 -0.27 1.67
N ILE A 309 15.90 0.14 0.47
CA ILE A 309 14.54 0.00 -0.07
C ILE A 309 14.55 -0.49 -1.52
N GLY A 310 13.43 -1.04 -1.99
CA GLY A 310 13.27 -1.53 -3.37
C GLY A 310 14.34 -2.56 -3.75
N ASP A 311 14.76 -2.56 -5.03
CA ASP A 311 15.73 -3.53 -5.55
C ASP A 311 17.11 -3.50 -4.85
N ALA A 312 17.43 -2.44 -4.09
CA ALA A 312 18.64 -2.41 -3.28
C ALA A 312 18.54 -3.39 -2.09
N ALA A 313 17.33 -3.62 -1.57
CA ALA A 313 17.01 -4.50 -0.45
C ALA A 313 16.45 -5.86 -0.87
N HIS A 314 15.54 -5.87 -1.86
CA HIS A 314 14.75 -7.04 -2.26
C HIS A 314 14.47 -6.99 -3.77
N PRO A 315 15.44 -7.32 -4.66
CA PRO A 315 15.19 -7.33 -6.09
C PRO A 315 14.20 -8.46 -6.49
N PHE A 316 13.30 -8.16 -7.41
CA PHE A 316 12.24 -9.09 -7.85
C PHE A 316 12.48 -9.63 -9.24
N LEU A 317 12.23 -10.93 -9.42
CA LEU A 317 11.89 -11.46 -10.74
C LEU A 317 10.57 -10.81 -11.22
N PRO A 318 10.42 -10.51 -12.52
CA PRO A 318 9.32 -9.69 -13.04
C PRO A 318 7.96 -10.41 -13.11
N HIS A 319 7.83 -11.62 -12.57
CA HIS A 319 6.68 -12.50 -12.80
C HIS A 319 5.37 -12.01 -12.16
N GLN A 320 5.42 -11.32 -11.02
CA GLN A 320 4.22 -10.73 -10.39
C GLN A 320 4.00 -9.24 -10.70
N GLY A 321 4.96 -8.56 -11.33
CA GLY A 321 4.91 -7.10 -11.49
C GLY A 321 4.92 -6.32 -10.17
N GLN A 322 5.41 -6.92 -9.07
CA GLN A 322 5.35 -6.36 -7.71
C GLN A 322 6.63 -5.61 -7.27
N GLY A 323 7.74 -5.66 -8.00
CA GLY A 323 9.00 -5.02 -7.55
C GLY A 323 8.85 -3.52 -7.27
N GLY A 324 8.35 -2.76 -8.25
CA GLY A 324 8.07 -1.33 -8.06
C GLY A 324 6.96 -1.06 -7.02
N ALA A 325 6.00 -1.98 -6.89
CA ALA A 325 4.96 -1.89 -5.87
C ALA A 325 5.52 -2.00 -4.45
N GLN A 326 6.41 -2.96 -4.20
CA GLN A 326 7.07 -3.13 -2.91
C GLN A 326 8.00 -1.95 -2.59
N ALA A 327 8.69 -1.39 -3.59
CA ALA A 327 9.49 -0.17 -3.40
C ALA A 327 8.66 1.06 -2.97
N ILE A 328 7.42 1.18 -3.47
CA ILE A 328 6.45 2.21 -3.03
C ILE A 328 5.96 1.91 -1.60
N GLU A 329 5.63 0.65 -1.29
CA GLU A 329 5.27 0.23 0.07
C GLU A 329 6.37 0.55 1.09
N ASP A 330 7.65 0.40 0.73
CA ASP A 330 8.79 0.75 1.60
C ASP A 330 8.80 2.25 1.92
N GLY A 331 8.68 3.11 0.89
CA GLY A 331 8.64 4.56 1.08
C GLY A 331 7.41 5.01 1.88
N ALA A 332 6.26 4.34 1.68
CA ALA A 332 5.05 4.59 2.46
C ALA A 332 5.24 4.27 3.95
N ALA A 333 5.82 3.10 4.25
CA ALA A 333 6.11 2.70 5.62
C ALA A 333 7.10 3.66 6.30
N LEU A 334 8.14 4.13 5.58
CA LEU A 334 9.07 5.11 6.12
C LEU A 334 8.39 6.43 6.50
N GLY A 335 7.49 6.98 5.67
CA GLY A 335 6.76 8.19 6.04
C GLY A 335 5.88 8.01 7.28
N ALA A 336 5.21 6.86 7.41
CA ALA A 336 4.41 6.55 8.60
C ALA A 336 5.25 6.40 9.87
N LEU A 337 6.45 5.82 9.77
CA LEU A 337 7.33 5.54 10.90
C LEU A 337 8.16 6.75 11.36
N PHE A 338 8.29 7.77 10.50
CA PHE A 338 9.03 9.00 10.76
C PHE A 338 8.10 10.23 10.69
N PRO A 339 7.11 10.37 11.58
CA PRO A 339 6.33 11.60 11.68
C PRO A 339 7.20 12.77 12.16
N LEU A 340 6.75 14.01 11.90
CA LEU A 340 7.39 15.22 12.42
C LEU A 340 7.57 15.15 13.94
N GLY A 341 8.74 15.58 14.41
CA GLY A 341 9.13 15.49 15.83
C GLY A 341 9.91 14.23 16.20
N THR A 342 10.11 13.29 15.26
CA THR A 342 11.06 12.18 15.42
C THR A 342 12.46 12.73 15.67
N LYS A 343 13.08 12.34 16.78
CA LYS A 343 14.42 12.80 17.16
C LYS A 343 15.49 11.99 16.43
N PRO A 344 16.66 12.56 16.05
CA PRO A 344 17.74 11.78 15.45
C PRO A 344 18.27 10.61 16.27
N ALA A 345 18.04 10.61 17.59
CA ALA A 345 18.37 9.49 18.47
C ALA A 345 17.41 8.30 18.32
N GLU A 346 16.19 8.53 17.82
CA GLU A 346 15.17 7.51 17.62
C GLU A 346 15.28 6.81 16.27
N VAL A 347 16.05 7.37 15.32
CA VAL A 347 16.15 6.89 13.92
C VAL A 347 16.44 5.39 13.86
N ALA A 348 17.45 4.91 14.60
CA ALA A 348 17.79 3.49 14.61
C ALA A 348 16.63 2.62 15.10
N ALA A 349 15.91 3.04 16.15
CA ALA A 349 14.75 2.32 16.67
C ALA A 349 13.57 2.34 15.67
N ARG A 350 13.37 3.44 14.93
CA ARG A 350 12.35 3.52 13.86
C ARG A 350 12.68 2.61 12.69
N LEU A 351 13.95 2.47 12.34
CA LEU A 351 14.39 1.53 11.30
C LEU A 351 14.17 0.07 11.70
N GLN A 352 14.25 -0.29 12.99
CA GLN A 352 13.84 -1.61 13.45
C GLN A 352 12.34 -1.87 13.20
N LEU A 353 11.49 -0.85 13.41
CA LEU A 353 10.07 -0.95 13.08
C LEU A 353 9.85 -1.08 11.57
N TYR A 354 10.65 -0.39 10.74
CA TYR A 354 10.60 -0.52 9.28
C TYR A 354 10.88 -1.96 8.85
N MET A 355 11.94 -2.57 9.41
CA MET A 355 12.27 -3.97 9.16
C MET A 355 11.11 -4.89 9.54
N LYS A 356 10.51 -4.69 10.72
CA LYS A 356 9.31 -5.43 11.15
C LYS A 356 8.12 -5.27 10.19
N CYS A 357 7.95 -4.08 9.61
CA CYS A 357 6.83 -3.82 8.72
C CYS A 357 7.01 -4.43 7.32
N ARG A 358 8.25 -4.52 6.84
CA ARG A 358 8.53 -4.71 5.41
C ARG A 358 9.29 -5.99 5.09
N TYR A 359 10.14 -6.48 5.99
CA TYR A 359 11.04 -7.59 5.68
C TYR A 359 10.32 -8.88 5.32
N ASP A 360 9.50 -9.41 6.24
CA ASP A 360 8.78 -10.66 6.03
C ASP A 360 7.82 -10.53 4.85
N ARG A 361 7.16 -9.37 4.72
CA ARG A 361 6.23 -9.10 3.63
C ARG A 361 6.93 -9.09 2.27
N ALA A 362 7.96 -8.27 2.06
CA ALA A 362 8.59 -8.20 0.74
C ALA A 362 9.32 -9.51 0.41
N THR A 363 9.92 -10.19 1.39
CA THR A 363 10.55 -11.50 1.19
C THR A 363 9.52 -12.56 0.80
N MET A 364 8.35 -12.58 1.44
CA MET A 364 7.24 -13.47 1.07
C MET A 364 6.75 -13.20 -0.36
N VAL A 365 6.55 -11.93 -0.72
CA VAL A 365 6.12 -11.57 -2.10
C VAL A 365 7.22 -11.90 -3.11
N GLN A 366 8.50 -11.75 -2.76
CA GLN A 366 9.63 -12.14 -3.60
C GLN A 366 9.60 -13.64 -3.87
N GLU A 367 9.37 -14.45 -2.84
CA GLU A 367 9.22 -15.90 -2.98
C GLU A 367 8.02 -16.28 -3.86
N TYR A 368 6.89 -15.59 -3.72
CA TYR A 368 5.76 -15.82 -4.62
C TYR A 368 6.06 -15.45 -6.07
N SER A 369 6.95 -14.48 -6.31
CA SER A 369 7.45 -14.20 -7.65
C SER A 369 8.31 -15.34 -8.21
N ARG A 370 9.09 -16.03 -7.36
CA ARG A 370 9.81 -17.26 -7.74
C ARG A 370 8.87 -18.43 -8.02
N LEU A 371 7.82 -18.62 -7.22
CA LEU A 371 6.81 -19.66 -7.45
C LEU A 371 6.02 -19.41 -8.75
N ALA A 372 5.71 -18.14 -9.04
CA ALA A 372 5.03 -17.71 -10.27
C ALA A 372 5.95 -17.67 -11.50
N ALA A 373 7.27 -17.83 -11.33
CA ALA A 373 8.20 -17.99 -12.44
C ALA A 373 7.79 -19.19 -13.30
N PHE A 374 8.14 -19.17 -14.59
CA PHE A 374 8.02 -20.37 -15.43
C PHE A 374 9.30 -21.21 -15.25
N LYS A 375 9.22 -22.51 -15.51
CA LYS A 375 10.43 -23.35 -15.55
C LYS A 375 11.29 -22.91 -16.74
N THR A 376 12.58 -22.76 -16.55
CA THR A 376 13.55 -22.49 -17.63
C THR A 376 14.20 -23.77 -18.17
N SER A 377 14.06 -24.90 -17.46
CA SER A 377 14.51 -26.22 -17.89
C SER A 377 13.62 -27.36 -17.35
N PRO A 378 13.72 -28.59 -17.90
CA PRO A 378 13.05 -29.77 -17.35
C PRO A 378 13.45 -30.10 -15.90
N ASP A 379 14.69 -29.76 -15.52
CA ASP A 379 15.29 -30.10 -14.22
C ASP A 379 15.05 -29.02 -13.14
N ASP A 380 14.39 -27.92 -13.51
CA ASP A 380 14.11 -26.83 -12.58
C ASP A 380 13.15 -27.27 -11.48
N LYS A 381 13.60 -27.02 -10.24
CA LYS A 381 12.84 -27.27 -9.00
C LYS A 381 11.98 -26.07 -8.57
N VAL A 382 12.14 -24.92 -9.21
CA VAL A 382 11.47 -23.65 -8.91
C VAL A 382 10.75 -23.16 -10.17
N GLY A 383 9.59 -22.54 -10.02
CA GLY A 383 8.73 -22.09 -11.12
C GLY A 383 7.80 -23.18 -11.68
N GLY A 384 6.72 -22.75 -12.33
CA GLY A 384 5.68 -23.59 -12.93
C GLY A 384 4.76 -24.26 -11.90
N THR A 385 4.81 -23.82 -10.64
CA THR A 385 3.99 -24.38 -9.54
C THR A 385 2.68 -23.64 -9.35
N SER A 386 2.61 -22.36 -9.72
CA SER A 386 1.40 -21.54 -9.76
C SER A 386 0.91 -21.36 -11.19
N THR A 387 -0.31 -21.85 -11.49
CA THR A 387 -0.96 -21.70 -12.81
C THR A 387 -2.04 -20.62 -12.83
N ASP A 388 -2.39 -20.05 -11.68
CA ASP A 388 -3.34 -18.95 -11.56
C ASP A 388 -2.58 -17.61 -11.47
N PRO A 389 -2.69 -16.71 -12.48
CA PRO A 389 -1.99 -15.43 -12.48
C PRO A 389 -2.44 -14.48 -11.35
N LEU A 390 -3.57 -14.76 -10.69
CA LEU A 390 -4.09 -13.97 -9.57
C LEU A 390 -3.99 -14.68 -8.21
N GLU A 391 -3.29 -15.82 -8.11
CA GLU A 391 -3.20 -16.62 -6.87
C GLU A 391 -2.81 -15.76 -5.66
N PHE A 392 -1.78 -14.93 -5.84
CA PHE A 392 -1.22 -14.08 -4.79
C PHE A 392 -1.79 -12.66 -4.77
N SER A 393 -2.73 -12.33 -5.66
CA SER A 393 -3.30 -10.98 -5.73
C SER A 393 -4.01 -10.58 -4.44
N ARG A 394 -4.54 -11.53 -3.67
CA ARG A 394 -5.16 -11.24 -2.36
C ARG A 394 -4.17 -10.66 -1.35
N ILE A 395 -3.00 -11.28 -1.25
CA ILE A 395 -1.93 -10.89 -0.32
C ILE A 395 -1.36 -9.51 -0.71
N ASN A 396 -1.28 -9.28 -2.02
CA ASN A 396 -0.78 -8.04 -2.59
C ASN A 396 -1.81 -6.91 -2.46
N PHE A 397 -2.98 -7.04 -3.08
CA PHE A 397 -3.94 -5.96 -3.32
C PHE A 397 -4.68 -5.53 -2.06
N GLY A 398 -4.80 -6.42 -1.08
CA GLY A 398 -5.52 -6.16 0.16
C GLY A 398 -4.77 -5.31 1.19
N HIS A 399 -3.48 -5.04 1.00
CA HIS A 399 -2.63 -4.40 2.02
C HIS A 399 -2.47 -2.89 1.82
N ASP A 400 -2.30 -2.16 2.92
CA ASP A 400 -1.91 -0.75 2.94
C ASP A 400 -0.69 -0.60 3.86
N ALA A 401 0.49 -0.39 3.25
CA ALA A 401 1.75 -0.40 3.98
C ALA A 401 1.91 0.81 4.93
N TYR A 402 1.24 1.93 4.65
CA TYR A 402 1.30 3.10 5.53
C TYR A 402 0.42 2.89 6.75
N ASP A 403 -0.82 2.42 6.59
CA ASP A 403 -1.71 2.15 7.74
C ASP A 403 -1.13 1.05 8.64
N PHE A 404 -0.55 0.01 8.03
CA PHE A 404 0.12 -1.05 8.77
C PHE A 404 1.31 -0.51 9.59
N ALA A 405 2.17 0.31 8.97
CA ALA A 405 3.32 0.89 9.64
C ALA A 405 2.92 1.93 10.72
N GLU A 406 1.90 2.75 10.47
CA GLU A 406 1.31 3.65 11.47
C GLU A 406 0.78 2.86 12.67
N ASN A 407 0.08 1.75 12.43
CA ASN A 407 -0.43 0.85 13.48
C ASN A 407 0.72 0.27 14.33
N VAL A 408 1.78 -0.23 13.69
CA VAL A 408 2.97 -0.75 14.39
C VAL A 408 3.61 0.32 15.25
N LEU A 409 3.75 1.55 14.74
CA LEU A 409 4.28 2.67 15.50
C LEU A 409 3.40 3.04 16.70
N LEU A 410 2.10 3.21 16.48
CA LEU A 410 1.14 3.58 17.51
C LEU A 410 1.18 2.58 18.66
N LYS A 411 1.08 1.28 18.37
CA LYS A 411 1.13 0.20 19.37
C LYS A 411 2.44 0.15 20.14
N THR A 412 3.56 0.39 19.46
CA THR A 412 4.88 0.46 20.10
C THR A 412 4.95 1.62 21.09
N ARG A 413 4.39 2.79 20.74
CA ARG A 413 4.33 3.96 21.62
C ARG A 413 3.37 3.73 22.80
N GLU A 414 2.23 3.10 22.57
CA GLU A 414 1.25 2.77 23.62
C GLU A 414 1.81 1.79 24.64
N SER A 415 2.50 0.74 24.20
CA SER A 415 3.16 -0.21 25.10
C SER A 415 4.23 0.46 25.97
N ALA A 416 4.93 1.46 25.44
CA ALA A 416 5.85 2.28 26.23
C ALA A 416 5.11 3.22 27.22
N ALA A 417 3.92 3.72 26.86
CA ALA A 417 3.15 4.68 27.64
C ALA A 417 2.21 4.08 28.69
N ALA A 418 1.87 2.78 28.59
CA ALA A 418 0.95 2.06 29.50
C ALA A 418 1.38 2.06 30.99
N HIS A 419 2.57 2.59 31.30
CA HIS A 419 3.07 2.80 32.66
C HIS A 419 2.60 4.13 33.32
N GLN A 420 1.66 4.88 32.72
CA GLN A 420 1.27 6.21 33.21
C GLN A 420 -0.25 6.46 33.27
N GLY A 421 -0.88 6.11 34.39
CA GLY A 421 -2.11 6.74 34.91
C GLY A 421 -3.41 5.91 34.92
N PRO A 422 -4.40 6.26 35.80
CA PRO A 422 -5.61 5.47 36.06
C PRO A 422 -6.79 5.71 35.11
N LEU A 423 -6.74 6.73 34.24
CA LEU A 423 -7.69 6.85 33.13
C LEU A 423 -7.19 5.92 32.03
N THR A 424 -7.92 4.86 31.73
CA THR A 424 -7.57 3.81 30.77
C THR A 424 -7.26 4.43 29.41
N ARG A 425 -5.98 4.72 29.17
CA ARG A 425 -5.38 4.98 27.85
C ARG A 425 -5.26 3.68 27.03
N VAL A 426 -5.86 2.60 27.52
CA VAL A 426 -5.64 1.24 27.07
C VAL A 426 -6.87 0.80 26.29
N PHE A 427 -6.73 0.75 24.97
CA PHE A 427 -7.53 -0.14 24.14
C PHE A 427 -7.04 -1.57 24.42
N GLY A 428 -7.93 -2.41 24.92
CA GLY A 428 -7.61 -3.79 25.32
C GLY A 428 -8.72 -4.75 24.92
N PRO A 429 -8.45 -6.07 24.93
CA PRO A 429 -9.46 -7.07 24.61
C PRO A 429 -10.60 -6.96 25.62
N SER A 430 -11.78 -6.65 25.11
CA SER A 430 -12.99 -6.65 25.92
C SER A 430 -13.92 -7.76 25.44
N SER A 431 -14.35 -8.61 26.34
CA SER A 431 -15.38 -9.60 26.03
C SER A 431 -16.72 -8.89 25.76
N LEU A 432 -17.39 -9.37 24.71
CA LEU A 432 -18.72 -8.99 24.21
C LEU A 432 -19.61 -8.22 25.21
N ALA A 433 -19.83 -6.93 24.95
CA ALA A 433 -21.10 -6.31 25.31
C ALA A 433 -22.16 -6.85 24.33
N LYS A 434 -22.90 -7.88 24.74
CA LYS A 434 -24.16 -8.21 24.03
C LYS A 434 -25.05 -6.96 24.08
N PRO A 435 -25.74 -6.60 22.98
CA PRO A 435 -26.76 -5.56 23.05
C PRO A 435 -27.73 -5.93 24.20
N PRO A 436 -28.11 -4.98 25.08
CA PRO A 436 -28.97 -5.30 26.21
C PRO A 436 -30.27 -5.93 25.70
N SER A 437 -30.70 -7.02 26.34
CA SER A 437 -32.01 -7.61 26.10
C SER A 437 -33.10 -6.56 26.33
N THR A 438 -34.03 -6.44 25.38
CA THR A 438 -35.15 -5.49 25.37
C THR A 438 -35.85 -5.42 26.73
N MET A 439 -35.55 -4.37 27.49
CA MET A 439 -36.32 -3.93 28.65
C MET A 439 -37.32 -2.86 28.17
N SER A 440 -38.51 -2.80 28.77
CA SER A 440 -39.54 -1.81 28.42
C SER A 440 -39.01 -0.38 28.64
N GLY A 441 -39.08 0.48 27.62
CA GLY A 441 -38.61 1.88 27.69
C GLY A 441 -37.20 2.13 27.12
N GLN A 442 -36.66 1.18 26.35
CA GLN A 442 -35.36 1.29 25.69
C GLN A 442 -35.54 1.57 24.18
N SER A 443 -34.95 2.66 23.68
CA SER A 443 -34.84 2.89 22.24
C SER A 443 -33.44 2.52 21.76
N SER A 444 -33.33 1.91 20.57
CA SER A 444 -32.06 1.50 19.99
C SER A 444 -31.99 1.84 18.51
N LEU A 445 -30.79 2.17 18.05
CA LEU A 445 -30.47 2.36 16.63
C LEU A 445 -29.11 1.73 16.36
N VAL A 446 -29.04 0.87 15.35
CA VAL A 446 -27.77 0.33 14.87
C VAL A 446 -27.57 0.78 13.42
N VAL A 447 -26.43 1.41 13.15
CA VAL A 447 -26.00 1.76 11.79
C VAL A 447 -24.72 1.03 11.48
N SER A 448 -24.75 0.13 10.50
CA SER A 448 -23.57 -0.59 10.01
C SER A 448 -23.16 -0.04 8.66
N PHE A 449 -21.87 0.25 8.48
CA PHE A 449 -21.35 0.78 7.22
C PHE A 449 -20.03 0.11 6.82
N ARG A 450 -19.77 0.16 5.52
CA ARG A 450 -18.54 -0.33 4.91
C ARG A 450 -17.45 0.71 5.06
N THR A 451 -16.26 0.28 5.44
CA THR A 451 -15.05 1.11 5.50
C THR A 451 -13.81 0.30 5.08
N ARG A 452 -12.65 0.94 5.05
CA ARG A 452 -11.38 0.29 4.68
C ARG A 452 -10.93 -0.68 5.77
N ARG A 453 -10.71 -1.93 5.40
CA ARG A 453 -10.25 -2.99 6.33
C ARG A 453 -8.94 -2.63 7.02
N ASN A 454 -7.93 -2.21 6.26
CA ASN A 454 -6.59 -1.93 6.80
C ASN A 454 -6.61 -0.79 7.83
N TYR A 455 -7.40 0.25 7.58
CA TYR A 455 -7.54 1.33 8.55
C TYR A 455 -8.28 0.86 9.81
N LEU A 456 -9.29 0.01 9.66
CA LEU A 456 -10.04 -0.55 10.78
C LEU A 456 -9.18 -1.46 11.68
N GLU A 457 -8.15 -2.11 11.12
CA GLU A 457 -7.16 -2.90 11.89
C GLU A 457 -6.28 -2.05 12.82
N THR A 458 -6.24 -0.73 12.66
CA THR A 458 -5.57 0.20 13.59
C THR A 458 -6.28 0.29 14.95
N PHE A 459 -7.53 -0.18 15.02
CA PHE A 459 -8.30 -0.25 16.27
C PHE A 459 -8.04 -1.55 17.05
N LEU A 460 -7.56 -2.61 16.40
CA LEU A 460 -7.41 -3.92 17.05
C LEU A 460 -6.27 -3.90 18.10
N PRO A 461 -6.34 -4.73 19.16
CA PRO A 461 -5.44 -4.62 20.31
C PRO A 461 -3.96 -4.83 19.99
N THR A 462 -3.64 -5.84 19.17
CA THR A 462 -2.26 -6.17 18.78
C THR A 462 -2.12 -6.08 17.27
N TYR A 463 -0.89 -6.00 16.76
CA TYR A 463 -0.65 -5.98 15.30
C TYR A 463 -0.81 -7.37 14.66
N ASP A 464 -0.91 -8.43 15.46
CA ASP A 464 -1.19 -9.79 14.99
C ASP A 464 -2.70 -10.03 14.80
N CYS A 465 -3.54 -9.23 15.44
CA CYS A 465 -4.98 -9.24 15.19
C CYS A 465 -5.27 -8.76 13.76
N SER A 466 -6.31 -9.32 13.15
CA SER A 466 -6.72 -8.97 11.79
C SER A 466 -8.24 -9.03 11.64
N ILE A 467 -8.75 -8.59 10.51
CA ILE A 467 -10.17 -8.71 10.16
C ILE A 467 -10.34 -9.80 9.11
N ARG A 468 -11.28 -10.72 9.33
CA ARG A 468 -11.51 -11.89 8.46
C ARG A 468 -11.80 -11.54 7.00
N ALA A 469 -12.36 -10.36 6.74
CA ALA A 469 -12.78 -9.95 5.40
C ALA A 469 -11.64 -10.13 4.38
N MET A 470 -11.90 -10.90 3.33
CA MET A 470 -10.88 -11.35 2.36
C MET A 470 -10.43 -10.27 1.36
N GLY A 471 -11.02 -9.06 1.41
CA GLY A 471 -10.74 -7.93 0.52
C GLY A 471 -10.14 -6.73 1.26
N GLY A 472 -10.23 -5.55 0.66
CA GLY A 472 -9.84 -4.28 1.31
C GLY A 472 -11.00 -3.56 2.03
N TRP A 473 -12.19 -4.17 2.08
CA TRP A 473 -13.37 -3.65 2.74
C TRP A 473 -13.73 -4.45 4.00
N ALA A 474 -14.23 -3.76 5.03
CA ALA A 474 -14.75 -4.35 6.25
C ALA A 474 -16.00 -3.60 6.72
N THR A 475 -16.77 -4.23 7.61
CA THR A 475 -17.95 -3.63 8.25
C THR A 475 -17.59 -3.11 9.63
N VAL A 476 -18.15 -1.95 9.98
CA VAL A 476 -18.15 -1.41 11.33
C VAL A 476 -19.58 -0.99 11.68
N SER A 477 -19.96 -1.14 12.95
CA SER A 477 -21.30 -0.84 13.43
C SER A 477 -21.25 0.19 14.55
N LEU A 478 -22.17 1.16 14.51
CA LEU A 478 -22.44 2.11 15.57
C LEU A 478 -23.80 1.76 16.18
N ALA A 479 -23.81 1.27 17.41
CA ALA A 479 -25.00 0.88 18.14
C ALA A 479 -25.30 1.92 19.23
N PHE A 480 -26.37 2.68 19.04
CA PHE A 480 -26.93 3.60 20.01
C PHE A 480 -28.01 2.91 20.84
N THR A 481 -27.96 3.10 22.16
CA THR A 481 -28.97 2.64 23.10
C THR A 481 -29.30 3.74 24.09
N ARG A 482 -30.58 4.00 24.31
CA ARG A 482 -31.08 4.92 25.33
C ARG A 482 -31.90 4.15 26.37
N HIS A 483 -31.55 4.36 27.64
CA HIS A 483 -32.21 3.76 28.80
C HIS A 483 -32.91 4.88 29.60
N GLY A 484 -34.22 5.03 29.38
CA GLY A 484 -34.97 6.14 29.97
C GLY A 484 -34.55 7.51 29.43
N GLU A 485 -34.82 8.58 30.19
CA GLU A 485 -34.54 9.96 29.74
C GLU A 485 -33.09 10.41 29.95
N GLN A 486 -32.36 9.78 30.87
CA GLN A 486 -31.07 10.30 31.34
C GLN A 486 -29.85 9.53 30.83
N HIS A 487 -29.98 8.23 30.54
CA HIS A 487 -28.83 7.40 30.18
C HIS A 487 -28.83 7.02 28.70
N ALA A 488 -27.71 7.30 28.03
CA ALA A 488 -27.50 7.01 26.63
C ALA A 488 -26.07 6.49 26.40
N ARG A 489 -25.93 5.58 25.45
CA ARG A 489 -24.66 4.93 25.11
C ARG A 489 -24.54 4.78 23.59
N LEU A 490 -23.33 4.96 23.07
CA LEU A 490 -22.96 4.61 21.70
C LEU A 490 -21.78 3.64 21.72
N VAL A 491 -21.95 2.48 21.11
CA VAL A 491 -20.93 1.44 21.00
C VAL A 491 -20.44 1.38 19.56
N LEU A 492 -19.12 1.43 19.36
CA LEU A 492 -18.49 1.11 18.07
C LEU A 492 -18.05 -0.35 18.09
N SER A 493 -18.45 -1.13 17.10
CA SER A 493 -18.17 -2.58 17.04
C SER A 493 -17.62 -3.00 15.67
N ILE A 494 -16.67 -3.94 15.70
CA ILE A 494 -16.01 -4.55 14.54
C ILE A 494 -16.36 -6.05 14.59
N PRO A 495 -17.39 -6.51 13.86
CA PRO A 495 -17.97 -7.85 14.02
C PRO A 495 -17.10 -9.01 13.50
N ASP A 496 -16.13 -8.74 12.63
CA ASP A 496 -15.30 -9.74 11.95
C ASP A 496 -13.83 -9.73 12.42
N ALA A 497 -13.58 -9.39 13.68
CA ALA A 497 -12.23 -9.33 14.23
C ALA A 497 -11.71 -10.74 14.59
N MET A 498 -10.45 -10.99 14.29
CA MET A 498 -9.70 -12.17 14.71
C MET A 498 -8.64 -11.70 15.72
N ILE A 499 -8.91 -11.90 17.00
CA ILE A 499 -8.11 -11.34 18.11
C ILE A 499 -7.00 -12.31 18.53
N ASP A 500 -7.26 -13.62 18.49
CA ASP A 500 -6.28 -14.66 18.74
C ASP A 500 -5.92 -15.39 17.43
N PRO A 501 -4.73 -15.12 16.84
CA PRO A 501 -4.28 -15.77 15.62
C PRO A 501 -4.13 -17.29 15.75
N GLY A 502 -3.94 -17.81 16.97
CA GLY A 502 -3.75 -19.23 17.24
C GLY A 502 -5.05 -20.02 17.26
N ASN A 503 -6.18 -19.38 17.59
CA ASN A 503 -7.48 -20.05 17.73
C ASN A 503 -8.40 -19.88 16.50
N GLN A 504 -8.08 -18.93 15.60
CA GLN A 504 -8.89 -18.60 14.40
C GLN A 504 -10.36 -18.26 14.69
N GLU A 505 -10.72 -17.99 15.95
CA GLU A 505 -12.07 -17.61 16.34
C GLU A 505 -12.37 -16.17 15.89
N ILE A 506 -13.57 -16.00 15.34
CA ILE A 506 -14.08 -14.71 14.88
C ILE A 506 -14.94 -14.14 16.01
N GLU A 507 -14.63 -12.91 16.38
CA GLU A 507 -15.29 -12.21 17.46
C GLU A 507 -15.70 -10.81 17.04
N THR A 508 -16.63 -10.22 17.81
CA THR A 508 -16.93 -8.79 17.71
C THR A 508 -16.02 -8.02 18.65
N PHE A 509 -15.10 -7.24 18.10
CA PHE A 509 -14.26 -6.35 18.88
C PHE A 509 -14.95 -5.00 19.09
N THR A 510 -14.83 -4.44 20.30
CA THR A 510 -15.41 -3.13 20.65
C THR A 510 -14.29 -2.16 20.98
N PRO A 511 -13.85 -1.32 20.02
CA PRO A 511 -12.77 -0.38 20.27
C PRO A 511 -13.13 0.68 21.30
N VAL A 512 -14.37 1.16 21.32
CA VAL A 512 -14.78 2.25 22.21
C VAL A 512 -16.27 2.17 22.53
N ILE A 513 -16.59 2.54 23.76
CA ILE A 513 -17.95 2.82 24.20
C ILE A 513 -18.01 4.27 24.65
N PHE A 514 -18.93 5.05 24.11
CA PHE A 514 -19.26 6.38 24.61
C PHE A 514 -20.47 6.28 25.53
N ASP A 515 -20.38 6.89 26.71
CA ASP A 515 -21.44 6.86 27.72
C ASP A 515 -21.60 8.26 28.34
N ASN A 516 -22.84 8.67 28.61
CA ASN A 516 -23.15 9.97 29.19
C ASN A 516 -23.35 9.92 30.72
N ASP A 517 -23.24 8.75 31.35
CA ASP A 517 -23.27 8.58 32.80
C ASP A 517 -21.85 8.57 33.40
N ILE A 518 -21.53 9.60 34.19
CA ILE A 518 -20.21 9.76 34.80
C ILE A 518 -19.93 8.68 35.85
N ASP A 519 -20.94 8.17 36.53
CA ASP A 519 -20.77 7.18 37.59
C ASP A 519 -20.41 5.82 36.99
N SER A 520 -21.06 5.43 35.89
CA SER A 520 -20.66 4.26 35.09
C SER A 520 -19.20 4.33 34.64
N VAL A 521 -18.71 5.51 34.23
CA VAL A 521 -17.31 5.71 33.81
C VAL A 521 -16.33 5.68 34.98
N MET A 522 -16.67 6.34 36.10
CA MET A 522 -15.77 6.51 37.24
C MET A 522 -15.68 5.27 38.14
N PHE A 523 -16.78 4.54 38.29
CA PHE A 523 -16.84 3.37 39.18
C PHE A 523 -16.64 2.03 38.46
N GLY A 524 -16.46 2.05 37.12
CA GLY A 524 -16.04 0.89 36.34
C GLY A 524 -16.97 -0.31 36.50
N THR A 525 -18.29 -0.08 36.36
CA THR A 525 -19.30 -1.15 36.42
C THR A 525 -19.04 -2.26 35.39
N GLU A 526 -18.28 -1.95 34.34
CA GLU A 526 -17.76 -2.89 33.34
C GLU A 526 -16.22 -2.87 33.32
N GLN A 527 -15.59 -3.65 34.21
CA GLN A 527 -14.13 -3.76 34.29
C GLN A 527 -13.53 -4.23 32.94
N GLY A 528 -12.66 -3.41 32.35
CA GLY A 528 -11.88 -3.77 31.15
C GLY A 528 -12.41 -3.27 29.80
N LEU A 529 -13.57 -2.59 29.75
CA LEU A 529 -14.07 -1.97 28.52
C LEU A 529 -13.45 -0.56 28.28
N PRO A 530 -13.15 -0.19 27.03
CA PRO A 530 -12.63 1.13 26.66
C PRO A 530 -13.75 2.20 26.68
N LEU A 531 -14.17 2.58 27.89
CA LEU A 531 -15.30 3.47 28.15
C LEU A 531 -14.85 4.95 28.16
N CYS A 532 -15.54 5.79 27.38
CA CYS A 532 -15.27 7.21 27.20
C CYS A 532 -16.50 8.04 27.58
N TYR A 533 -16.35 8.96 28.52
CA TYR A 533 -17.42 9.91 28.82
C TYR A 533 -17.63 10.89 27.65
N ALA A 534 -18.87 11.03 27.19
CA ALA A 534 -19.26 12.00 26.16
C ALA A 534 -20.72 12.46 26.31
N ASP A 535 -20.99 13.67 25.85
CA ASP A 535 -22.36 14.16 25.67
C ASP A 535 -22.99 13.42 24.50
N ILE A 536 -24.07 12.69 24.76
CA ILE A 536 -24.85 11.99 23.73
C ILE A 536 -26.22 12.63 23.63
N ARG A 537 -26.49 13.29 22.50
CA ARG A 537 -27.72 14.05 22.27
C ARG A 537 -28.46 13.47 21.07
N GLU A 538 -29.79 13.46 21.18
CA GLU A 538 -30.69 13.04 20.11
C GLU A 538 -31.65 14.19 19.82
N TYR A 539 -31.74 14.56 18.56
CA TYR A 539 -32.63 15.60 18.06
C TYR A 539 -33.58 14.97 17.03
N THR A 540 -34.88 15.16 17.21
CA THR A 540 -35.90 14.72 16.24
C THR A 540 -36.47 15.96 15.55
N LEU A 541 -36.38 15.99 14.22
CA LEU A 541 -36.84 17.11 13.40
C LEU A 541 -37.67 16.56 12.23
N GLY A 542 -39.00 16.47 12.42
CA GLY A 542 -39.88 15.79 11.47
C GLY A 542 -39.54 14.29 11.37
N ASP A 543 -39.29 13.80 10.15
CA ASP A 543 -38.90 12.41 9.87
C ASP A 543 -37.40 12.13 10.08
N ASN A 544 -36.62 13.14 10.47
CA ASN A 544 -35.17 13.02 10.66
C ASN A 544 -34.81 12.88 12.14
N ARG A 545 -34.00 11.87 12.46
CA ARG A 545 -33.30 11.73 13.74
C ARG A 545 -31.83 12.08 13.56
N LEU A 546 -31.31 12.98 14.38
CA LEU A 546 -29.89 13.30 14.45
C LEU A 546 -29.35 12.91 15.82
N LEU A 547 -28.41 11.97 15.84
CA LEU A 547 -27.64 11.61 17.02
C LEU A 547 -26.27 12.27 16.93
N THR A 548 -25.84 12.89 18.03
CA THR A 548 -24.50 13.49 18.14
C THR A 548 -23.81 12.99 19.39
N VAL A 549 -22.55 12.59 19.25
CA VAL A 549 -21.64 12.28 20.35
C VAL A 549 -20.54 13.32 20.37
N GLY A 550 -20.33 13.98 21.50
CA GLY A 550 -19.44 15.13 21.60
C GLY A 550 -19.08 15.53 23.03
N ARG A 551 -18.59 16.76 23.22
CA ARG A 551 -18.36 17.35 24.55
C ARG A 551 -18.54 18.86 24.50
N GLY A 552 -19.50 19.37 25.26
CA GLY A 552 -19.91 20.77 25.22
C GLY A 552 -20.62 21.09 23.90
N GLU A 553 -20.02 21.99 23.11
CA GLU A 553 -20.51 22.36 21.78
C GLU A 553 -19.83 21.57 20.66
N ASP A 554 -18.68 20.94 20.94
CA ASP A 554 -17.93 20.18 19.94
C ASP A 554 -18.58 18.80 19.73
N ILE A 555 -18.86 18.46 18.48
CA ILE A 555 -19.39 17.15 18.05
C ILE A 555 -18.23 16.32 17.51
N PHE A 556 -18.11 15.06 17.91
CA PHE A 556 -17.11 14.11 17.41
C PHE A 556 -17.69 13.16 16.35
N ILE A 557 -18.90 12.63 16.62
CA ILE A 557 -19.61 11.70 15.75
C ILE A 557 -21.03 12.23 15.55
N GLY A 558 -21.49 12.22 14.30
CA GLY A 558 -22.88 12.50 13.95
C GLY A 558 -23.49 11.36 13.14
N ILE A 559 -24.73 11.00 13.48
CA ILE A 559 -25.54 10.01 12.75
C ILE A 559 -26.87 10.65 12.43
N SER A 560 -27.12 10.94 11.16
CA SER A 560 -28.40 11.43 10.66
C SER A 560 -29.16 10.29 9.99
N VAL A 561 -30.35 9.97 10.48
CA VAL A 561 -31.23 8.92 9.95
C VAL A 561 -32.51 9.57 9.44
N VAL A 562 -32.86 9.28 8.19
CA VAL A 562 -34.16 9.62 7.61
C VAL A 562 -35.08 8.42 7.79
N MET A 563 -36.10 8.54 8.63
CA MET A 563 -37.00 7.43 9.00
C MET A 563 -37.81 6.90 7.81
N THR A 564 -38.02 7.73 6.77
CA THR A 564 -38.81 7.41 5.56
C THR A 564 -37.98 6.87 4.39
N ALA A 565 -36.65 6.98 4.44
CA ALA A 565 -35.75 6.55 3.38
C ALA A 565 -34.43 6.02 3.96
N LYS A 566 -34.36 4.68 4.15
CA LYS A 566 -33.16 3.99 4.66
C LYS A 566 -31.87 4.39 3.92
N ASN A 567 -31.97 4.67 2.62
CA ASN A 567 -30.86 5.04 1.75
C ASN A 567 -30.28 6.45 2.02
N ASP A 568 -30.96 7.29 2.79
CA ASP A 568 -30.54 8.66 3.09
C ASP A 568 -29.87 8.78 4.47
N THR A 569 -29.57 7.66 5.13
CA THR A 569 -28.81 7.65 6.39
C THR A 569 -27.37 8.11 6.14
N GLN A 570 -26.92 9.09 6.92
CA GLN A 570 -25.57 9.64 6.85
C GLN A 570 -24.87 9.48 8.20
N VAL A 571 -23.65 8.97 8.16
CA VAL A 571 -22.73 8.98 9.30
C VAL A 571 -21.60 9.94 8.95
N PHE A 572 -21.26 10.84 9.85
CA PHE A 572 -20.15 11.78 9.67
C PHE A 572 -19.30 11.89 10.93
N PHE A 573 -18.02 12.17 10.73
CA PHE A 573 -17.05 12.37 11.80
C PHE A 573 -16.43 13.75 11.66
N SER A 574 -16.41 14.51 12.76
CA SER A 574 -15.83 15.84 12.75
C SER A 574 -14.31 15.77 12.65
N GLN A 575 -13.72 16.73 11.95
CA GLN A 575 -12.27 16.83 11.77
C GLN A 575 -11.70 17.85 12.75
N PHE A 576 -10.87 17.39 13.67
CA PHE A 576 -10.08 18.23 14.58
C PHE A 576 -8.60 18.03 14.30
N THR A 577 -7.83 19.11 14.43
CA THR A 577 -6.37 19.02 14.42
C THR A 577 -5.88 18.27 15.65
N GLU A 578 -4.71 17.61 15.54
CA GLU A 578 -4.10 16.92 16.68
C GLU A 578 -3.81 17.89 17.84
N ALA A 579 -3.47 19.15 17.53
CA ALA A 579 -3.26 20.21 18.52
C ALA A 579 -4.57 20.58 19.25
N GLU A 580 -5.67 20.78 18.52
CA GLU A 580 -6.98 21.05 19.12
C GLU A 580 -7.42 19.90 20.03
N MET A 581 -7.28 18.67 19.56
CA MET A 581 -7.67 17.50 20.37
C MET A 581 -6.77 17.31 21.59
N SER A 582 -5.46 17.42 21.43
CA SER A 582 -4.52 17.26 22.55
C SER A 582 -4.71 18.36 23.60
N SER A 583 -5.11 19.56 23.18
CA SER A 583 -5.36 20.68 24.09
C SER A 583 -6.73 20.62 24.76
N LYS A 584 -7.81 20.38 23.99
CA LYS A 584 -9.20 20.41 24.50
C LYS A 584 -9.59 19.09 25.17
N TYR A 585 -9.15 17.97 24.61
CA TYR A 585 -9.59 16.63 24.97
C TYR A 585 -8.41 15.65 25.12
N PRO A 586 -7.40 15.94 25.95
CA PRO A 586 -6.18 15.12 26.05
C PRO A 586 -6.45 13.63 26.33
N ALA A 587 -7.50 13.32 27.09
CA ALA A 587 -7.88 11.94 27.37
C ALA A 587 -8.57 11.23 26.19
N LEU A 588 -9.20 11.97 25.26
CA LEU A 588 -9.93 11.41 24.12
C LEU A 588 -9.19 11.62 22.79
N ALA A 589 -8.12 12.42 22.76
CA ALA A 589 -7.43 12.81 21.53
C ALA A 589 -7.01 11.60 20.67
N HIS A 590 -6.47 10.57 21.31
CA HIS A 590 -6.06 9.34 20.62
C HIS A 590 -7.25 8.52 20.07
N VAL A 591 -8.42 8.57 20.73
CA VAL A 591 -9.67 7.88 20.31
C VAL A 591 -10.32 8.64 19.16
N ILE A 592 -10.63 9.91 19.38
CA ILE A 592 -11.32 10.77 18.41
C ILE A 592 -10.46 10.92 17.16
N GLY A 593 -9.14 11.01 17.31
CA GLY A 593 -8.19 11.10 16.19
C GLY A 593 -8.17 9.90 15.27
N ARG A 594 -8.51 8.70 15.77
CA ARG A 594 -8.70 7.52 14.91
C ARG A 594 -10.09 7.50 14.29
N ILE A 595 -11.12 7.79 15.08
CA ILE A 595 -12.51 7.78 14.60
C ILE A 595 -12.72 8.80 13.47
N GLN A 596 -12.13 9.99 13.56
CA GLN A 596 -12.25 11.02 12.52
C GLN A 596 -11.64 10.62 11.16
N LYS A 597 -10.74 9.63 11.15
CA LYS A 597 -10.12 9.11 9.92
C LYS A 597 -10.92 7.95 9.31
N LEU A 598 -12.01 7.48 9.95
CA LEU A 598 -12.90 6.48 9.37
C LEU A 598 -13.64 7.06 8.15
N GLU A 599 -13.65 6.30 7.06
CA GLU A 599 -14.36 6.64 5.83
C GLU A 599 -15.66 5.85 5.77
N VAL A 600 -16.80 6.53 5.57
CA VAL A 600 -18.10 5.90 5.37
C VAL A 600 -18.31 5.69 3.88
N VAL A 601 -18.03 4.48 3.39
CA VAL A 601 -18.09 4.16 1.95
C VAL A 601 -19.52 3.88 1.52
N GLU A 602 -20.24 3.10 2.32
CA GLU A 602 -21.61 2.70 2.05
C GLU A 602 -22.29 2.29 3.35
N VAL A 603 -23.50 2.79 3.63
CA VAL A 603 -24.31 2.29 4.74
C VAL A 603 -24.93 0.96 4.31
N ILE A 604 -24.58 -0.11 5.03
CA ILE A 604 -24.99 -1.49 4.72
C ILE A 604 -26.33 -1.80 5.41
N GLU A 605 -26.50 -1.33 6.65
CA GLU A 605 -27.65 -1.68 7.46
C GLU A 605 -28.02 -0.55 8.43
N VAL A 606 -29.32 -0.40 8.65
CA VAL A 606 -29.92 0.47 9.66
C VAL A 606 -31.03 -0.33 10.33
N VAL A 607 -30.95 -0.52 11.65
CA VAL A 607 -31.92 -1.26 12.48
C VAL A 607 -32.39 -0.35 13.60
N GLY A 608 -33.69 -0.34 13.92
CA GLY A 608 -34.26 0.49 15.00
C GLY A 608 -34.74 1.89 14.59
N ALA A 609 -34.84 2.16 13.28
CA ALA A 609 -35.43 3.38 12.71
C ALA A 609 -36.97 3.40 12.73
N ALA A 610 -37.62 2.52 13.51
CA ALA A 610 -39.07 2.48 13.65
C ALA A 610 -39.44 2.36 15.13
N GLU A 611 -39.62 3.48 15.80
CA GLU A 611 -40.66 3.53 16.81
C GLU A 611 -41.97 3.75 16.04
N THR A 612 -42.67 2.65 15.76
CA THR A 612 -44.11 2.70 15.52
C THR A 612 -44.72 3.48 16.69
N SER A 613 -45.19 4.68 16.35
CA SER A 613 -46.10 5.49 17.13
C SER A 613 -47.10 4.63 17.89
N VAL A 614 -47.06 4.66 19.21
CA VAL A 614 -48.22 4.34 20.02
C VAL A 614 -48.96 5.65 20.24
N GLN A 615 -50.25 5.63 19.86
CA GLN A 615 -51.22 6.72 20.01
C GLN A 615 -51.32 7.27 21.43
#